data_AF-A0A812Y543-F1
#
_entry.id   AF-A0A812Y543-F1
#
_cell.length_a   1.000
_cell.length_b   1.000
_cell.length_c   1.000
_cell.angle_alpha   90.00
_cell.angle_beta   90.00
_cell.angle_gamma   90.00
#
_symmetry.space_group_name_H-M   'P 1'
#
loop_
_entity.id
_entity.type
_entity.pdbx_description
1 polymer ?
#
loop_
_entity_poly.entity_id
_entity_poly.type
_entity_poly.pdbx_seq_one_letter_code
_entity_poly.pdbx_strand_id
1 'polypeptide(L)'
;MSMPYVNMAGWRVGKSFSKEEISFLRPELAQKMEEIRSFLRGLGDRQTIRIPLTAMNKKFFLKDGQTWDALFKVISWSCHSLLSGVFPSHRTKLWNNADSPIFEAPFVDIHTFCIDWLHCCDLGVCQDYLGNAMWLIATKLPGDTMDQRTRALFDDIRQYYAASRCENQLSTLTPLMLRKAASKAPKLRSKAGEARSLVDWVVAACDKYLQGSYGLSSEEYACRLASKHLQACYRNLPAESFDADDLAFHCKQFLHLCHGGILC
;
A
#
# COMPACT_ATOMS: atom_id res chain seq x y z
N MET A 1 19.89 -3.44 -41.90
CA MET A 1 21.08 -3.14 -41.07
C MET A 1 20.59 -3.00 -39.63
N SER A 2 20.78 -4.02 -38.79
CA SER A 2 20.29 -4.02 -37.41
C SER A 2 21.21 -3.18 -36.52
N MET A 3 20.65 -2.19 -35.82
CA MET A 3 21.38 -1.43 -34.79
C MET A 3 21.82 -2.38 -33.65
N PRO A 4 23.07 -2.30 -33.17
CA PRO A 4 23.47 -3.03 -31.98
C PRO A 4 22.76 -2.43 -30.75
N TYR A 5 22.11 -3.30 -29.98
CA TYR A 5 21.39 -2.95 -28.77
C TYR A 5 22.40 -2.66 -27.64
N VAL A 6 22.45 -1.43 -27.12
CA VAL A 6 23.26 -1.12 -25.94
C VAL A 6 22.49 -1.60 -24.70
N ASN A 7 22.95 -2.70 -24.10
CA ASN A 7 22.40 -3.21 -22.85
C ASN A 7 22.79 -2.29 -21.68
N MET A 8 21.94 -1.32 -21.36
CA MET A 8 22.17 -0.37 -20.25
C MET A 8 21.89 -0.94 -18.85
N ALA A 9 21.51 -2.22 -18.72
CA ALA A 9 21.34 -2.87 -17.41
C ALA A 9 22.66 -3.04 -16.63
N GLY A 10 23.81 -2.72 -17.25
CA GLY A 10 25.14 -2.82 -16.68
C GLY A 10 25.84 -1.49 -16.34
N TRP A 11 25.12 -0.36 -16.27
CA TRP A 11 25.74 0.94 -16.00
C TRP A 11 26.46 0.97 -14.63
N ARG A 12 27.76 1.26 -14.64
CA ARG A 12 28.61 1.44 -13.45
C ARG A 12 29.25 2.82 -13.49
N VAL A 13 29.06 3.60 -12.43
CA VAL A 13 29.80 4.85 -12.23
C VAL A 13 31.30 4.50 -12.18
N GLY A 14 32.08 5.04 -13.11
CA GLY A 14 33.52 4.78 -13.26
C GLY A 14 33.93 4.21 -14.63
N LYS A 15 33.01 3.62 -15.41
CA LYS A 15 33.30 3.24 -16.80
C LYS A 15 32.98 4.43 -17.71
N SER A 16 33.98 4.96 -18.41
CA SER A 16 33.75 5.88 -19.52
C SER A 16 33.07 5.13 -20.66
N PHE A 17 32.02 5.72 -21.23
CA PHE A 17 31.51 5.26 -22.52
C PHE A 17 32.61 5.41 -23.57
N SER A 18 32.70 4.48 -24.52
CA SER A 18 33.61 4.66 -25.67
C SER A 18 33.09 5.81 -26.54
N LYS A 19 33.97 6.44 -27.34
CA LYS A 19 33.56 7.49 -28.28
C LYS A 19 32.49 6.98 -29.25
N GLU A 20 32.50 5.69 -29.58
CA GLU A 20 31.47 5.06 -30.42
C GLU A 20 30.12 4.89 -29.71
N GLU A 21 30.07 4.78 -28.37
CA GLU A 21 28.82 4.65 -27.61
C GLU A 21 28.09 6.01 -27.44
N ILE A 22 28.84 7.12 -27.40
CA ILE A 22 28.28 8.48 -27.27
C ILE A 22 27.98 9.11 -28.64
N SER A 23 28.60 8.64 -29.73
CA SER A 23 28.48 9.27 -31.06
C SER A 23 27.05 9.29 -31.63
N PHE A 24 26.15 8.46 -31.10
CA PHE A 24 24.74 8.39 -31.49
C PHE A 24 23.81 9.27 -30.64
N LEU A 25 24.29 9.86 -29.53
CA LEU A 25 23.53 10.78 -28.71
C LEU A 25 23.60 12.20 -29.30
N ARG A 26 22.49 12.95 -29.21
CA ARG A 26 22.51 14.37 -29.62
C ARG A 26 23.55 15.12 -28.77
N PRO A 27 24.34 16.05 -29.35
CA PRO A 27 25.42 16.73 -28.63
C PRO A 27 24.99 17.36 -27.29
N GLU A 28 23.78 17.90 -27.24
CA GLU A 28 23.16 18.51 -26.05
C GLU A 28 22.89 17.50 -24.93
N LEU A 29 22.56 16.26 -25.27
CA LEU A 29 22.32 15.18 -24.30
C LEU A 29 23.63 14.62 -23.77
N ALA A 30 24.65 14.48 -24.63
CA ALA A 30 25.99 14.07 -24.24
C ALA A 30 26.62 15.09 -23.27
N GLN A 31 26.44 16.39 -23.54
CA GLN A 31 26.89 17.46 -22.65
C GLN A 31 26.19 17.40 -21.28
N LYS A 32 24.86 17.26 -21.25
CA LYS A 32 24.08 17.16 -19.99
C LYS A 32 24.40 15.91 -19.17
N MET A 33 24.72 14.79 -19.83
CA MET A 33 25.15 13.58 -19.12
C MET A 33 26.53 13.75 -18.46
N GLU A 34 27.44 14.51 -19.07
CA GLU A 34 28.75 14.79 -18.47
C GLU A 34 28.66 15.80 -17.31
N GLU A 35 27.71 16.74 -17.35
CA GLU A 35 27.38 17.64 -16.22
C GLU A 35 26.85 16.86 -15.01
N ILE A 36 25.89 15.96 -15.23
CA ILE A 36 25.37 15.05 -14.19
C ILE A 36 26.50 14.18 -13.63
N ARG A 37 27.40 13.70 -14.49
CA ARG A 37 28.57 12.90 -14.07
C ARG A 37 29.53 13.72 -13.20
N SER A 38 29.81 14.97 -13.55
CA SER A 38 30.66 15.87 -12.77
C SER A 38 30.08 16.12 -11.39
N PHE A 39 28.77 16.38 -11.31
CA PHE A 39 28.04 16.51 -10.05
C PHE A 39 28.13 15.26 -9.17
N LEU A 40 27.95 14.06 -9.77
CA LEU A 40 28.00 12.79 -9.03
C LEU A 40 29.42 12.41 -8.55
N ARG A 41 30.49 12.84 -9.24
CA ARG A 41 31.88 12.64 -8.77
C ARG A 41 32.19 13.42 -7.49
N GLY A 42 31.49 14.53 -7.24
CA GLY A 42 31.63 15.31 -6.00
C GLY A 42 31.16 14.57 -4.73
N LEU A 43 30.44 13.45 -4.87
CA LEU A 43 29.89 12.67 -3.75
C LEU A 43 30.86 11.63 -3.17
N GLY A 44 32.11 11.59 -3.64
CA GLY A 44 33.20 10.79 -3.04
C GLY A 44 33.33 9.35 -3.57
N ASP A 45 34.56 8.84 -3.60
CA ASP A 45 35.00 7.58 -4.24
C ASP A 45 34.51 6.27 -3.59
N ARG A 46 33.49 6.30 -2.73
CA ARG A 46 33.04 5.11 -2.00
C ARG A 46 31.68 4.62 -2.50
N GLN A 47 31.78 3.57 -3.32
CA GLN A 47 30.73 2.65 -3.77
C GLN A 47 29.80 3.17 -4.87
N THR A 48 29.52 2.29 -5.84
CA THR A 48 28.58 2.51 -6.95
C THR A 48 27.17 2.73 -6.42
N ILE A 49 26.80 3.98 -6.18
CA ILE A 49 25.45 4.36 -5.80
C ILE A 49 24.56 4.25 -7.05
N ARG A 50 23.60 3.33 -7.02
CA ARG A 50 22.51 3.29 -7.98
C ARG A 50 21.39 4.16 -7.42
N ILE A 51 21.17 5.32 -8.02
CA ILE A 51 20.04 6.18 -7.66
C ILE A 51 18.89 5.80 -8.60
N PRO A 52 17.84 5.12 -8.13
CA PRO A 52 16.67 4.87 -8.94
C PRO A 52 15.97 6.22 -9.21
N LEU A 53 16.08 6.72 -10.44
CA LEU A 53 15.48 8.01 -10.84
C LEU A 53 13.96 7.93 -11.01
N THR A 54 13.43 6.73 -11.29
CA THR A 54 12.01 6.49 -11.54
C THR A 54 11.69 4.99 -11.45
N ALA A 55 10.53 4.64 -10.91
CA ALA A 55 10.01 3.28 -10.86
C ALA A 55 8.65 3.24 -11.56
N MET A 56 8.53 2.47 -12.64
CA MET A 56 7.32 2.39 -13.45
C MET A 56 7.05 0.95 -13.89
N ASN A 57 5.78 0.55 -13.89
CA ASN A 57 5.39 -0.78 -14.35
C ASN A 57 5.67 -0.92 -15.86
N LYS A 58 6.30 -2.04 -16.26
CA LYS A 58 6.71 -2.34 -17.63
C LYS A 58 5.58 -2.18 -18.66
N LYS A 59 4.31 -2.41 -18.28
CA LYS A 59 3.17 -2.26 -19.19
C LYS A 59 2.90 -0.82 -19.64
N PHE A 60 3.44 0.17 -18.92
CA PHE A 60 3.33 1.60 -19.25
C PHE A 60 4.53 2.12 -20.05
N PHE A 61 5.52 1.26 -20.36
CA PHE A 61 6.61 1.62 -21.26
C PHE A 61 6.16 1.54 -22.71
N LEU A 62 6.22 2.67 -23.40
CA LEU A 62 6.13 2.73 -24.85
C LEU A 62 7.41 2.12 -25.43
N LYS A 63 7.25 1.25 -26.44
CA LYS A 63 8.34 0.45 -27.01
C LYS A 63 9.43 1.30 -27.67
N ASP A 64 9.08 2.51 -28.10
CA ASP A 64 9.96 3.37 -28.89
C ASP A 64 10.78 4.36 -28.02
N GLY A 65 10.96 4.07 -26.74
CA GLY A 65 11.73 4.93 -25.83
C GLY A 65 11.04 6.24 -25.43
N GLN A 66 9.84 6.53 -25.96
CA GLN A 66 9.09 7.76 -25.67
C GLN A 66 8.83 7.98 -24.17
N THR A 67 8.61 6.90 -23.40
CA THR A 67 8.48 6.97 -21.94
C THR A 67 9.77 7.48 -21.28
N TRP A 68 10.94 7.01 -21.76
CA TRP A 68 12.23 7.49 -21.26
C TRP A 68 12.48 8.95 -21.67
N ASP A 69 12.17 9.32 -22.90
CA ASP A 69 12.31 10.70 -23.36
C ASP A 69 11.44 11.67 -22.54
N ALA A 70 10.20 11.27 -22.23
CA ALA A 70 9.32 12.06 -21.37
C ALA A 70 9.90 12.19 -19.94
N LEU A 71 10.37 11.09 -19.36
CA LEU A 71 11.00 11.08 -18.03
C LEU A 71 12.25 11.95 -17.98
N PHE A 72 13.14 11.84 -18.96
CA PHE A 72 14.36 12.66 -19.03
C PHE A 72 14.07 14.13 -19.32
N LYS A 73 13.00 14.46 -20.07
CA LYS A 73 12.55 15.85 -20.23
C LYS A 73 12.13 16.46 -18.89
N VAL A 74 11.35 15.73 -18.09
CA VAL A 74 10.95 16.17 -16.73
C VAL A 74 12.17 16.33 -15.83
N ILE A 75 13.07 15.34 -15.79
CA ILE A 75 14.30 15.42 -14.99
C ILE A 75 15.17 16.60 -15.45
N SER A 76 15.35 16.78 -16.76
CA SER A 76 16.15 17.88 -17.30
C SER A 76 15.55 19.25 -16.99
N TRP A 77 14.22 19.39 -17.06
CA TRP A 77 13.52 20.61 -16.67
C TRP A 77 13.67 20.89 -15.18
N SER A 78 13.56 19.87 -14.33
CA SER A 78 13.77 19.97 -12.89
C SER A 78 15.19 20.42 -12.54
N CYS A 79 16.21 19.84 -13.19
CA CYS A 79 17.61 20.26 -13.00
C CYS A 79 17.86 21.68 -13.50
N HIS A 80 17.23 22.09 -14.61
CA HIS A 80 17.37 23.45 -15.13
C HIS A 80 16.72 24.50 -14.22
N SER A 81 15.54 24.19 -13.67
CA SER A 81 14.88 25.04 -12.68
C SER A 81 15.70 25.17 -11.40
N LEU A 82 16.34 24.07 -10.97
CA LEU A 82 17.28 24.05 -9.84
C LEU A 82 18.51 24.94 -10.08
N LEU A 83 19.17 24.80 -11.24
CA LEU A 83 20.38 25.57 -11.59
C LEU A 83 20.10 27.06 -11.80
N SER A 84 18.90 27.41 -12.27
CA SER A 84 18.50 28.80 -12.47
C SER A 84 18.03 29.49 -11.20
N GLY A 85 17.86 28.77 -10.08
CA GLY A 85 17.34 29.31 -8.83
C GLY A 85 15.88 29.79 -8.94
N VAL A 86 15.18 29.42 -10.02
CA VAL A 86 13.79 29.78 -10.26
C VAL A 86 12.91 28.67 -9.71
N PHE A 87 12.42 28.88 -8.49
CA PHE A 87 11.53 27.95 -7.82
C PHE A 87 10.07 28.41 -7.97
N PRO A 88 9.11 27.50 -8.20
CA PRO A 88 7.69 27.83 -8.13
C PRO A 88 7.37 28.35 -6.72
N SER A 89 6.78 29.55 -6.64
CA SER A 89 6.74 30.38 -5.44
C SER A 89 5.81 29.91 -4.30
N HIS A 90 5.21 28.72 -4.37
CA HIS A 90 4.30 28.23 -3.33
C HIS A 90 4.52 26.74 -3.01
N ARG A 91 5.17 26.43 -1.87
CA ARG A 91 5.03 25.16 -1.12
C ARG A 91 5.16 25.43 0.39
N THR A 92 4.02 25.64 1.06
CA THR A 92 3.94 25.93 2.50
C THR A 92 3.94 24.67 3.36
N LYS A 93 4.92 24.62 4.27
CA LYS A 93 4.93 24.09 5.65
C LYS A 93 3.71 23.26 6.11
N LEU A 94 3.94 21.98 6.43
CA LEU A 94 3.43 21.23 7.60
C LEU A 94 3.50 19.72 7.31
N TRP A 95 4.57 19.01 7.70
CA TRP A 95 4.60 17.57 8.10
C TRP A 95 6.00 17.26 8.67
N ASN A 96 6.29 17.82 9.84
CA ASN A 96 7.55 17.62 10.59
C ASN A 96 7.58 16.22 11.25
N ASN A 97 7.74 15.16 10.46
CA ASN A 97 8.29 13.85 10.87
C ASN A 97 8.36 12.91 9.65
N ALA A 98 9.47 12.92 8.90
CA ALA A 98 9.77 11.88 7.93
C ALA A 98 11.26 11.85 7.58
N ASP A 99 12.04 11.02 8.29
CA ASP A 99 13.44 10.67 7.98
C ASP A 99 13.57 9.83 6.70
N SER A 100 12.76 10.11 5.67
CA SER A 100 12.80 9.39 4.40
C SER A 100 13.36 10.31 3.31
N PRO A 101 14.54 9.99 2.74
CA PRO A 101 15.16 10.76 1.66
C PRO A 101 14.29 10.95 0.42
N ILE A 102 13.18 10.18 0.29
CA ILE A 102 12.23 10.33 -0.81
C ILE A 102 11.47 11.66 -0.75
N PHE A 103 11.22 12.22 0.45
CA PHE A 103 10.53 13.51 0.62
C PHE A 103 11.47 14.72 0.51
N GLU A 104 12.79 14.48 0.42
CA GLU A 104 13.77 15.50 0.06
C GLU A 104 13.88 15.68 -1.47
N ALA A 105 13.33 14.74 -2.24
CA ALA A 105 13.33 14.82 -3.68
C ALA A 105 12.41 15.96 -4.17
N PRO A 106 12.87 16.81 -5.11
CA PRO A 106 12.07 17.91 -5.60
C PRO A 106 10.76 17.40 -6.24
N PHE A 107 9.67 18.12 -5.98
CA PHE A 107 8.30 17.80 -6.42
C PHE A 107 7.68 16.54 -5.80
N VAL A 108 8.36 15.86 -4.88
CA VAL A 108 7.80 14.77 -4.08
C VAL A 108 7.28 15.35 -2.77
N ASP A 109 5.96 15.41 -2.62
CA ASP A 109 5.32 15.64 -1.32
C ASP A 109 4.20 14.62 -1.12
N ILE A 110 3.50 14.69 0.02
CA ILE A 110 2.43 13.76 0.34
C ILE A 110 1.28 13.79 -0.68
N HIS A 111 1.09 14.90 -1.38
CA HIS A 111 0.09 15.03 -2.44
C HIS A 111 0.53 14.37 -3.76
N THR A 112 1.83 14.06 -3.90
CA THR A 112 2.35 13.29 -5.04
C THR A 112 1.98 11.80 -4.94
N PHE A 113 1.61 11.30 -3.76
CA PHE A 113 1.24 9.91 -3.54
C PHE A 113 -0.28 9.74 -3.45
N CYS A 114 -0.82 8.88 -4.30
CA CYS A 114 -2.17 8.37 -4.11
C CYS A 114 -2.09 7.13 -3.21
N ILE A 115 -2.71 7.19 -2.03
CA ILE A 115 -2.80 6.03 -1.14
C ILE A 115 -3.79 5.06 -1.75
N ASP A 116 -3.31 3.89 -2.13
CA ASP A 116 -4.15 2.85 -2.69
C ASP A 116 -4.94 2.13 -1.59
N TRP A 117 -6.26 2.34 -1.58
CA TRP A 117 -7.18 1.70 -0.63
C TRP A 117 -7.05 0.18 -0.66
N LEU A 118 -6.79 -0.40 -1.84
CA LEU A 118 -6.65 -1.85 -1.97
C LEU A 118 -5.49 -2.38 -1.14
N HIS A 119 -4.33 -1.72 -1.20
CA HIS A 119 -3.14 -2.19 -0.48
C HIS A 119 -3.15 -1.76 0.98
N CYS A 120 -3.56 -0.53 1.29
CA CYS A 120 -3.54 -0.01 2.66
C CYS A 120 -4.68 -0.54 3.51
N CYS A 121 -5.87 -0.68 2.94
CA CYS A 121 -7.06 -1.14 3.65
C CYS A 121 -7.34 -2.62 3.36
N ASP A 122 -7.74 -2.98 2.15
CA ASP A 122 -8.23 -4.35 1.89
C ASP A 122 -7.17 -5.43 2.21
N LEU A 123 -5.94 -5.29 1.70
CA LEU A 123 -4.82 -6.20 1.97
C LEU A 123 -4.01 -5.83 3.24
N GLY A 124 -4.23 -4.62 3.75
CA GLY A 124 -3.62 -4.10 4.96
C GLY A 124 -4.53 -4.30 6.16
N VAL A 125 -4.99 -3.19 6.73
CA VAL A 125 -5.66 -3.16 8.04
C VAL A 125 -6.95 -3.96 8.09
N CYS A 126 -7.67 -4.09 6.98
CA CYS A 126 -8.91 -4.87 6.91
C CYS A 126 -8.64 -6.36 7.13
N GLN A 127 -7.66 -6.94 6.46
CA GLN A 127 -7.28 -8.34 6.67
C GLN A 127 -6.74 -8.61 8.07
N ASP A 128 -5.94 -7.68 8.61
CA ASP A 128 -5.43 -7.78 9.97
C ASP A 128 -6.59 -7.77 10.98
N TYR A 129 -7.52 -6.84 10.83
CA TYR A 129 -8.71 -6.76 11.67
C TYR A 129 -9.63 -7.98 11.53
N LEU A 130 -9.98 -8.37 10.30
CA LEU A 130 -10.85 -9.52 10.04
C LEU A 130 -10.25 -10.79 10.64
N GLY A 131 -8.93 -11.00 10.51
CA GLY A 131 -8.25 -12.14 11.12
C GLY A 131 -8.42 -12.20 12.64
N ASN A 132 -8.22 -11.06 13.31
CA ASN A 132 -8.36 -10.96 14.77
C ASN A 132 -9.81 -11.12 15.22
N ALA A 133 -10.75 -10.42 14.57
CA ALA A 133 -12.17 -10.51 14.88
C ALA A 133 -12.70 -11.94 14.67
N MET A 134 -12.37 -12.58 13.54
CA MET A 134 -12.74 -13.96 13.25
C MET A 134 -12.14 -14.94 14.24
N TRP A 135 -10.88 -14.74 14.65
CA TRP A 135 -10.25 -15.59 15.66
C TRP A 135 -10.97 -15.49 17.00
N LEU A 136 -11.30 -14.27 17.44
CA LEU A 136 -12.06 -14.03 18.66
C LEU A 136 -13.46 -14.65 18.60
N ILE A 137 -14.19 -14.44 17.49
CA ILE A 137 -15.52 -15.03 17.26
C ILE A 137 -15.44 -16.56 17.25
N ALA A 138 -14.43 -17.14 16.58
CA ALA A 138 -14.23 -18.58 16.56
C ALA A 138 -14.09 -19.17 17.96
N THR A 139 -13.51 -18.45 18.92
CA THR A 139 -13.43 -18.93 20.31
C THR A 139 -14.79 -19.10 21.00
N LYS A 140 -15.83 -18.44 20.50
CA LYS A 140 -17.22 -18.49 21.00
C LYS A 140 -18.08 -19.53 20.29
N LEU A 141 -17.59 -20.12 19.21
CA LEU A 141 -18.32 -21.13 18.45
C LEU A 141 -18.12 -22.53 19.05
N PRO A 142 -19.09 -23.44 18.83
CA PRO A 142 -18.98 -24.82 19.32
C PRO A 142 -17.81 -25.56 18.67
N GLY A 143 -17.21 -26.48 19.43
CA GLY A 143 -16.10 -27.33 19.00
C GLY A 143 -14.94 -27.35 19.99
N ASP A 144 -14.24 -28.48 20.04
CA ASP A 144 -13.11 -28.72 20.93
C ASP A 144 -11.79 -28.28 20.31
N THR A 145 -11.77 -28.13 18.98
CA THR A 145 -10.59 -27.72 18.22
C THR A 145 -10.85 -26.46 17.41
N MET A 146 -9.77 -25.72 17.13
CA MET A 146 -9.87 -24.53 16.27
C MET A 146 -10.32 -24.89 14.84
N ASP A 147 -10.00 -26.09 14.35
CA ASP A 147 -10.51 -26.63 13.10
C ASP A 147 -12.05 -26.69 13.08
N GLN A 148 -12.65 -27.29 14.12
CA GLN A 148 -14.10 -27.40 14.24
C GLN A 148 -14.77 -26.03 14.34
N ARG A 149 -14.20 -25.14 15.16
CA ARG A 149 -14.69 -23.77 15.33
C ARG A 149 -14.60 -22.94 14.05
N THR A 150 -13.50 -23.10 13.30
CA THR A 150 -13.32 -22.43 12.00
C THR A 150 -14.31 -22.93 10.95
N ARG A 151 -14.67 -24.23 10.97
CA ARG A 151 -15.73 -24.77 10.10
C ARG A 151 -17.09 -24.16 10.44
N ALA A 152 -17.45 -24.10 11.73
CA ALA A 152 -18.69 -23.45 12.17
C ALA A 152 -18.73 -21.96 11.78
N LEU A 153 -17.59 -21.26 11.87
CA LEU A 153 -17.46 -19.87 11.42
C LEU A 153 -17.71 -19.76 9.91
N PHE A 154 -17.12 -20.66 9.12
CA PHE A 154 -17.27 -20.64 7.68
C PHE A 154 -18.69 -21.01 7.22
N ASP A 155 -19.41 -21.83 7.98
CA ASP A 155 -20.82 -22.12 7.73
C ASP A 155 -21.71 -20.87 7.91
N ASP A 156 -21.43 -20.05 8.93
CA ASP A 156 -22.10 -18.76 9.15
C ASP A 156 -21.79 -17.76 8.02
N ILE A 157 -20.52 -17.67 7.59
CA ILE A 157 -20.10 -16.86 6.43
C ILE A 157 -20.81 -17.31 5.15
N ARG A 158 -20.94 -18.62 4.91
CA ARG A 158 -21.64 -19.16 3.73
C ARG A 158 -23.12 -18.82 3.73
N GLN A 159 -23.77 -18.81 4.89
CA GLN A 159 -25.16 -18.34 5.02
C GLN A 159 -25.28 -16.86 4.65
N TYR A 160 -24.34 -16.03 5.12
CA TYR A 160 -24.28 -14.62 4.73
C TYR A 160 -24.07 -14.44 3.22
N TYR A 161 -23.15 -15.19 2.59
CA TYR A 161 -22.94 -15.11 1.15
C TYR A 161 -24.19 -15.49 0.35
N ALA A 162 -24.92 -16.52 0.78
CA ALA A 162 -26.18 -16.92 0.15
C ALA A 162 -27.25 -15.83 0.26
N ALA A 163 -27.35 -15.16 1.42
CA ALA A 163 -28.33 -14.11 1.66
C ALA A 163 -28.01 -12.80 0.91
N SER A 164 -26.72 -12.42 0.85
CA SER A 164 -26.25 -11.16 0.26
C SER A 164 -26.01 -11.22 -1.26
N ARG A 165 -26.02 -12.43 -1.86
CA ARG A 165 -25.61 -12.65 -3.26
C ARG A 165 -24.21 -12.08 -3.57
N CYS A 166 -23.31 -12.20 -2.60
CA CYS A 166 -21.96 -11.68 -2.71
C CYS A 166 -21.17 -12.35 -3.86
N GLU A 167 -20.58 -11.57 -4.77
CA GLU A 167 -19.77 -12.11 -5.88
C GLU A 167 -18.38 -12.56 -5.42
N ASN A 168 -17.73 -11.80 -4.54
CA ASN A 168 -16.37 -12.05 -4.07
C ASN A 168 -16.39 -12.89 -2.80
N GLN A 169 -16.31 -14.22 -2.94
CA GLN A 169 -16.43 -15.16 -1.82
C GLN A 169 -15.13 -15.90 -1.54
N LEU A 170 -14.86 -16.19 -0.27
CA LEU A 170 -13.88 -17.19 0.10
C LEU A 170 -14.35 -18.59 -0.34
N SER A 171 -13.51 -19.31 -1.08
CA SER A 171 -13.80 -20.71 -1.45
C SER A 171 -13.60 -21.69 -0.29
N THR A 172 -12.74 -21.34 0.65
CA THR A 172 -12.41 -22.14 1.83
C THR A 172 -11.98 -21.23 2.97
N LEU A 173 -12.08 -21.73 4.20
CA LEU A 173 -11.52 -21.09 5.38
C LEU A 173 -10.87 -22.15 6.26
N THR A 174 -9.59 -21.98 6.53
CA THR A 174 -8.80 -22.87 7.39
C THR A 174 -8.22 -22.07 8.57
N PRO A 175 -7.88 -22.72 9.69
CA PRO A 175 -7.26 -22.01 10.82
C PRO A 175 -5.98 -21.27 10.43
N LEU A 176 -5.20 -21.79 9.47
CA LEU A 176 -3.97 -21.16 8.99
C LEU A 176 -4.22 -19.89 8.16
N MET A 177 -5.42 -19.74 7.59
CA MET A 177 -5.86 -18.51 6.95
C MET A 177 -6.24 -17.43 7.97
N LEU A 178 -6.54 -17.81 9.22
CA LEU A 178 -6.80 -16.87 10.31
C LEU A 178 -5.53 -16.60 11.12
N ARG A 179 -4.70 -17.61 11.37
CA ARG A 179 -3.44 -17.50 12.13
C ARG A 179 -2.43 -18.54 11.66
N LYS A 180 -1.32 -18.07 11.08
CA LYS A 180 -0.29 -18.96 10.48
C LYS A 180 0.49 -19.77 11.51
N ALA A 181 0.71 -19.23 12.70
CA ALA A 181 1.41 -19.87 13.80
C ALA A 181 1.02 -19.21 15.13
N ALA A 182 1.19 -19.91 16.24
CA ALA A 182 0.93 -19.37 17.57
C ALA A 182 1.75 -18.10 17.87
N SER A 183 2.96 -17.98 17.32
CA SER A 183 3.82 -16.79 17.49
C SER A 183 3.46 -15.61 16.57
N LYS A 184 2.45 -15.76 15.73
CA LYS A 184 1.99 -14.71 14.81
C LYS A 184 0.61 -14.24 15.21
N ALA A 185 0.40 -12.93 15.12
CA ALA A 185 -0.91 -12.33 15.25
C ALA A 185 -1.86 -12.91 14.17
N PRO A 186 -3.16 -13.06 14.48
CA PRO A 186 -4.16 -13.36 13.48
C PRO A 186 -4.19 -12.33 12.34
N LYS A 187 -4.38 -12.81 11.10
CA LYS A 187 -4.58 -12.02 9.89
C LYS A 187 -5.31 -12.90 8.87
N LEU A 188 -6.41 -12.41 8.32
CA LEU A 188 -7.14 -13.11 7.26
C LEU A 188 -6.30 -13.14 5.98
N ARG A 189 -5.96 -14.33 5.51
CA ARG A 189 -5.27 -14.52 4.23
C ARG A 189 -6.29 -14.69 3.11
N SER A 190 -6.63 -13.60 2.44
CA SER A 190 -7.59 -13.57 1.34
C SER A 190 -7.12 -12.65 0.20
N LYS A 191 -7.90 -12.56 -0.88
CA LYS A 191 -7.78 -11.48 -1.86
C LYS A 191 -8.49 -10.22 -1.36
N ALA A 192 -8.14 -9.07 -1.92
CA ALA A 192 -8.72 -7.79 -1.54
C ALA A 192 -10.27 -7.77 -1.60
N GLY A 193 -10.83 -8.23 -2.72
CA GLY A 193 -12.29 -8.29 -2.90
C GLY A 193 -12.98 -9.24 -1.92
N GLU A 194 -12.34 -10.35 -1.55
CA GLU A 194 -12.85 -11.32 -0.57
C GLU A 194 -12.82 -10.74 0.85
N ALA A 195 -11.79 -9.97 1.22
CA ALA A 195 -11.74 -9.25 2.49
C ALA A 195 -12.85 -8.19 2.57
N ARG A 196 -12.95 -7.37 1.52
CA ARG A 196 -13.94 -6.29 1.42
C ARG A 196 -15.38 -6.80 1.59
N SER A 197 -15.72 -7.93 0.98
CA SER A 197 -17.09 -8.46 1.03
C SER A 197 -17.53 -8.95 2.42
N LEU A 198 -16.58 -9.17 3.33
CA LEU A 198 -16.81 -9.64 4.69
C LEU A 198 -16.95 -8.52 5.71
N VAL A 199 -16.76 -7.26 5.32
CA VAL A 199 -16.85 -6.11 6.23
C VAL A 199 -18.25 -5.96 6.82
N ASP A 200 -19.31 -6.14 6.04
CA ASP A 200 -20.67 -6.09 6.57
C ASP A 200 -21.00 -7.32 7.42
N TRP A 201 -20.51 -8.50 7.02
CA TRP A 201 -20.68 -9.73 7.80
C TRP A 201 -20.04 -9.63 9.18
N VAL A 202 -18.81 -9.11 9.29
CA VAL A 202 -18.10 -9.09 10.57
C VAL A 202 -18.80 -8.19 11.59
N VAL A 203 -19.48 -7.12 11.16
CA VAL A 203 -20.33 -6.31 12.04
C VAL A 203 -21.46 -7.17 12.63
N ALA A 204 -22.21 -7.87 11.77
CA ALA A 204 -23.31 -8.73 12.19
C ALA A 204 -22.82 -9.89 13.07
N ALA A 205 -21.67 -10.48 12.75
CA ALA A 205 -21.08 -11.57 13.51
C ALA A 205 -20.56 -11.11 14.88
N CYS A 206 -19.92 -9.93 14.97
CA CYS A 206 -19.55 -9.32 16.25
C CYS A 206 -20.79 -9.05 17.10
N ASP A 207 -21.83 -8.45 16.51
CA ASP A 207 -23.08 -8.20 17.21
C ASP A 207 -23.75 -9.52 17.63
N LYS A 208 -23.61 -10.63 16.89
CA LYS A 208 -24.22 -11.93 17.22
C LYS A 208 -23.46 -12.70 18.32
N TYR A 209 -22.13 -12.78 18.21
CA TYR A 209 -21.31 -13.71 19.00
C TYR A 209 -20.54 -13.03 20.14
N LEU A 210 -20.30 -11.73 20.05
CA LEU A 210 -19.58 -10.95 21.06
C LEU A 210 -20.60 -10.15 21.89
N GLN A 211 -21.63 -10.84 22.40
CA GLN A 211 -22.56 -10.33 23.41
C GLN A 211 -22.25 -11.02 24.73
N GLY A 212 -21.64 -10.32 25.67
CA GLY A 212 -21.36 -10.87 27.00
C GLY A 212 -22.66 -11.06 27.77
N SER A 213 -22.93 -12.29 28.23
CA SER A 213 -24.07 -12.56 29.12
C SER A 213 -23.87 -11.99 30.53
N TYR A 214 -22.63 -11.65 30.94
CA TYR A 214 -22.33 -10.79 32.09
C TYR A 214 -20.94 -10.18 31.87
N GLY A 215 -20.88 -8.90 31.50
CA GLY A 215 -19.63 -8.15 31.28
C GLY A 215 -18.89 -8.56 30.00
N LEU A 216 -19.00 -7.74 28.94
CA LEU A 216 -18.10 -7.84 27.79
C LEU A 216 -16.67 -7.67 28.26
N SER A 217 -15.74 -8.50 27.77
CA SER A 217 -14.33 -8.13 27.90
C SER A 217 -14.10 -6.81 27.15
N SER A 218 -13.17 -5.98 27.62
CA SER A 218 -12.82 -4.73 26.93
C SER A 218 -12.45 -4.97 25.46
N GLU A 219 -11.85 -6.11 25.16
CA GLU A 219 -11.48 -6.55 23.80
C GLU A 219 -12.69 -6.86 22.92
N GLU A 220 -13.71 -7.57 23.43
CA GLU A 220 -14.93 -7.89 22.68
C GLU A 220 -15.72 -6.62 22.34
N TYR A 221 -15.83 -5.72 23.32
CA TYR A 221 -16.49 -4.43 23.13
C TYR A 221 -15.75 -3.58 22.09
N ALA A 222 -14.42 -3.48 22.22
CA ALA A 222 -13.59 -2.77 21.25
C ALA A 222 -13.73 -3.38 19.85
N CYS A 223 -13.69 -4.72 19.74
CA CYS A 223 -13.83 -5.44 18.47
C CYS A 223 -15.16 -5.09 17.78
N ARG A 224 -16.26 -5.10 18.53
CA ARG A 224 -17.60 -4.78 18.01
C ARG A 224 -17.75 -3.32 17.59
N LEU A 225 -17.11 -2.38 18.29
CA LEU A 225 -17.11 -0.98 17.85
C LEU A 225 -16.21 -0.77 16.63
N ALA A 226 -15.03 -1.41 16.61
CA ALA A 226 -14.10 -1.30 15.51
C ALA A 226 -14.71 -1.81 14.19
N SER A 227 -15.49 -2.90 14.20
CA SER A 227 -16.18 -3.36 12.98
C SER A 227 -17.13 -2.30 12.42
N LYS A 228 -17.86 -1.60 13.29
CA LYS A 228 -18.80 -0.53 12.88
C LYS A 228 -18.07 0.65 12.27
N HIS A 229 -16.94 1.07 12.86
CA HIS A 229 -16.12 2.14 12.27
C HIS A 229 -15.47 1.70 10.96
N LEU A 230 -14.97 0.46 10.85
CA LEU A 230 -14.44 -0.07 9.59
C LEU A 230 -15.52 -0.07 8.49
N GLN A 231 -16.71 -0.58 8.79
CA GLN A 231 -17.84 -0.58 7.87
C GLN A 231 -18.22 0.83 7.43
N ALA A 232 -18.28 1.79 8.35
CA ALA A 232 -18.54 3.19 8.01
C ALA A 232 -17.50 3.75 7.05
N CYS A 233 -16.20 3.45 7.25
CA CYS A 233 -15.16 3.82 6.28
C CYS A 233 -15.44 3.25 4.88
N TYR A 234 -15.82 1.98 4.78
CA TYR A 234 -16.15 1.35 3.49
C TYR A 234 -17.40 1.93 2.83
N ARG A 235 -18.42 2.30 3.62
CA ARG A 235 -19.63 2.96 3.14
C ARG A 235 -19.40 4.39 2.66
N ASN A 236 -18.31 5.02 3.09
CA ASN A 236 -17.92 6.36 2.67
C ASN A 236 -17.12 6.35 1.34
N LEU A 237 -16.69 5.19 0.81
CA LEU A 237 -15.88 5.12 -0.42
C LEU A 237 -16.59 5.48 -1.73
N PRO A 238 -17.88 5.15 -1.94
CA PRO A 238 -18.57 5.53 -3.17
C PRO A 238 -18.64 7.05 -3.32
N ALA A 239 -18.52 7.55 -4.56
CA ALA A 239 -18.42 8.99 -4.83
C ALA A 239 -19.69 9.76 -4.39
N GLU A 240 -20.84 9.10 -4.43
CA GLU A 240 -22.14 9.64 -4.02
C GLU A 240 -22.28 9.83 -2.50
N SER A 241 -21.48 9.10 -1.71
CA SER A 241 -21.54 9.10 -0.24
C SER A 241 -20.21 9.51 0.40
N PHE A 242 -19.26 10.00 -0.40
CA PHE A 242 -17.95 10.38 0.08
C PHE A 242 -18.00 11.69 0.86
N ASP A 243 -17.56 11.62 2.11
CA ASP A 243 -17.36 12.74 3.01
C ASP A 243 -16.01 12.56 3.70
N ALA A 244 -15.07 13.45 3.36
CA ALA A 244 -13.70 13.36 3.84
C ALA A 244 -13.58 13.48 5.37
N ASP A 245 -14.42 14.30 6.01
CA ASP A 245 -14.38 14.52 7.46
C ASP A 245 -14.97 13.31 8.20
N ASP A 246 -16.06 12.75 7.68
CA ASP A 246 -16.67 11.53 8.19
C ASP A 246 -15.73 10.32 8.06
N LEU A 247 -15.10 10.14 6.90
CA LEU A 247 -14.10 9.10 6.69
C LEU A 247 -12.92 9.27 7.64
N ALA A 248 -12.41 10.50 7.82
CA ALA A 248 -11.31 10.77 8.73
C ALA A 248 -11.69 10.49 10.20
N PHE A 249 -12.93 10.81 10.60
CA PHE A 249 -13.45 10.47 11.92
C PHE A 249 -13.48 8.96 12.14
N HIS A 250 -14.11 8.21 11.23
CA HIS A 250 -14.23 6.76 11.37
C HIS A 250 -12.87 6.04 11.31
N CYS A 251 -11.93 6.50 10.48
CA CYS A 251 -10.56 5.99 10.47
C CYS A 251 -9.86 6.17 11.82
N LYS A 252 -9.95 7.35 12.44
CA LYS A 252 -9.34 7.62 13.75
C LYS A 252 -9.93 6.74 14.85
N GLN A 253 -11.26 6.61 14.87
CA GLN A 253 -11.94 5.75 15.85
C GLN A 253 -11.56 4.28 15.67
N PHE A 254 -11.56 3.78 14.43
CA PHE A 254 -11.12 2.42 14.13
C PHE A 254 -9.69 2.15 14.62
N LEU A 255 -8.74 3.03 14.29
CA LEU A 255 -7.34 2.88 14.69
C LEU A 255 -7.17 2.93 16.21
N HIS A 256 -7.89 3.82 16.89
CA HIS A 256 -7.86 3.93 18.36
C HIS A 256 -8.32 2.63 19.02
N LEU A 257 -9.43 2.05 18.55
CA LEU A 257 -9.98 0.79 19.08
C LEU A 257 -9.07 -0.41 18.77
N CYS A 258 -8.45 -0.42 17.59
CA CYS A 258 -7.52 -1.47 17.19
C CYS A 258 -6.22 -1.47 18.00
N HIS A 259 -5.67 -0.29 18.29
CA HIS A 259 -4.45 -0.14 19.08
C HIS A 259 -4.66 -0.45 20.57
N GLY A 260 -5.86 -0.23 21.09
CA GLY A 260 -6.21 -0.45 22.49
C GLY A 260 -6.48 -1.92 22.89
N GLY A 261 -6.49 -2.88 21.95
CA GLY A 261 -6.69 -4.29 22.34
C GLY A 261 -7.03 -5.34 21.28
N ILE A 262 -6.98 -5.06 19.97
CA ILE A 262 -7.37 -6.03 18.93
C ILE A 262 -6.21 -6.43 18.00
N LEU A 263 -5.29 -5.51 17.70
CA LEU A 263 -4.19 -5.74 16.74
C LEU A 263 -2.81 -5.94 17.39
N CYS A 264 -2.76 -6.26 18.69
CA CYS A 264 -1.52 -6.45 19.45
C CYS A 264 -1.02 -7.90 19.43
#